data_AF-A0A119A7M8-F1
#
_entry.id   AF-A0A119A7M8-F1
#
_cell.length_a   1.000
_cell.length_b   1.000
_cell.length_c   1.000
_cell.angle_alpha   90.00
_cell.angle_beta   90.00
_cell.angle_gamma   90.00
#
_symmetry.space_group_name_H-M   'P 1'
#
loop_
_entity.id
_entity.type
_entity.pdbx_description
1 polymer ?
#
loop_
_entity_poly.entity_id
_entity_poly.type
_entity_poly.pdbx_seq_one_letter_code
_entity_poly.pdbx_strand_id
1 'polypeptide(L)'
;MPANKTQSGFLTRSTKGSGANANSLLFEDKQGSERISVHAERDMDREVERDDSLTVGGNRILEISGTHTETITHDSSITIKEGEFKLETSGNAITLTASTSIVLTVGSSSLTMCNDGVITLSGSTLNLIGTSKVHINENS
;
A
#
# COMPACT_ATOMS: atom_id res chain seq x y z
N MET A 1 19.85 -33.05 -6.07
CA MET A 1 20.71 -33.24 -7.27
C MET A 1 21.98 -32.39 -7.13
N PRO A 2 23.11 -32.72 -7.80
CA PRO A 2 24.39 -32.06 -7.56
C PRO A 2 24.42 -30.53 -7.73
N ALA A 3 23.51 -29.97 -8.54
CA ALA A 3 23.39 -28.53 -8.74
C ALA A 3 22.66 -27.79 -7.60
N ASN A 4 21.71 -28.45 -6.93
CA ASN A 4 20.83 -27.86 -5.92
C ASN A 4 21.05 -28.53 -4.56
N LYS A 5 22.32 -28.72 -4.17
CA LYS A 5 22.70 -29.42 -2.93
C LYS A 5 22.28 -28.65 -1.67
N THR A 6 22.12 -27.34 -1.79
CA THR A 6 21.73 -26.41 -0.73
C THR A 6 20.22 -26.20 -0.65
N GLN A 7 19.44 -26.90 -1.49
CA GLN A 7 17.99 -26.84 -1.44
C GLN A 7 17.42 -27.98 -0.61
N SER A 8 16.49 -27.65 0.27
CA SER A 8 15.72 -28.61 1.07
C SER A 8 14.26 -28.18 1.14
N GLY A 9 13.34 -29.11 1.45
CA GLY A 9 11.93 -28.75 1.56
C GLY A 9 10.95 -29.89 1.31
N PHE A 10 9.68 -29.50 1.15
CA PHE A 10 8.56 -30.39 0.88
C PHE A 10 7.91 -29.98 -0.43
N LEU A 11 7.62 -30.97 -1.28
CA LEU A 11 6.90 -30.81 -2.54
C LEU A 11 5.79 -31.86 -2.58
N THR A 12 4.54 -31.44 -2.73
CA THR A 12 3.40 -32.35 -2.91
C THR A 12 2.82 -32.17 -4.30
N ARG A 13 2.22 -33.24 -4.84
CA ARG A 13 1.56 -33.22 -6.15
C ARG A 13 0.07 -33.42 -6.00
N SER A 14 -0.69 -32.70 -6.81
CA SER A 14 -2.13 -32.96 -6.94
C SER A 14 -2.36 -34.39 -7.44
N THR A 15 -3.23 -35.14 -6.76
CA THR A 15 -3.41 -36.60 -6.94
C THR A 15 -3.87 -37.02 -8.35
N LYS A 16 -4.41 -36.09 -9.13
CA LYS A 16 -4.82 -36.27 -10.54
C LYS A 16 -4.32 -35.14 -11.44
N GLY A 17 -3.36 -34.35 -10.96
CA GLY A 17 -2.79 -33.24 -11.71
C GLY A 17 -1.62 -33.66 -12.59
N SER A 18 -1.10 -32.70 -13.34
CA SER A 18 0.16 -32.84 -14.07
C SER A 18 1.37 -32.63 -13.15
N GLY A 19 2.57 -32.81 -13.70
CA GLY A 19 3.82 -32.47 -13.02
C GLY A 19 3.96 -30.98 -12.63
N ALA A 20 3.12 -30.09 -13.16
CA ALA A 20 3.10 -28.68 -12.80
C ALA A 20 2.23 -28.37 -11.58
N ASN A 21 1.22 -29.22 -11.28
CA ASN A 21 0.25 -28.93 -10.22
C ASN A 21 0.80 -29.39 -8.86
N ALA A 22 1.32 -28.45 -8.07
CA ALA A 22 2.07 -28.78 -6.87
C ALA A 22 1.97 -27.71 -5.78
N ASN A 23 2.10 -28.13 -4.51
CA ASN A 23 2.39 -27.20 -3.42
C ASN A 23 3.83 -27.40 -2.99
N SER A 24 4.51 -26.32 -2.60
CA SER A 24 5.89 -26.42 -2.11
C SER A 24 6.22 -25.47 -0.97
N LEU A 25 7.08 -25.96 -0.08
CA LEU A 25 7.84 -25.18 0.87
C LEU A 25 9.31 -25.51 0.64
N LEU A 26 10.08 -24.55 0.14
CA LEU A 26 11.48 -24.73 -0.25
C LEU A 26 12.37 -23.77 0.55
N PHE A 27 13.48 -24.29 1.06
CA PHE A 27 14.58 -23.57 1.67
C PHE A 27 15.80 -23.67 0.75
N GLU A 28 16.43 -22.53 0.47
CA GLU A 28 17.70 -22.40 -0.23
C GLU A 28 18.72 -21.80 0.74
N ASP A 29 19.76 -22.58 1.06
CA ASP A 29 20.83 -22.23 2.00
C ASP A 29 22.14 -21.87 1.29
N LYS A 30 22.09 -21.58 -0.01
CA LYS A 30 23.25 -21.08 -0.75
C LYS A 30 23.62 -19.69 -0.25
N GLN A 31 24.82 -19.59 0.33
CA GLN A 31 25.36 -18.35 0.87
C GLN A 31 25.24 -17.17 -0.12
N GLY A 32 24.62 -16.06 0.32
CA GLY A 32 24.40 -14.85 -0.46
C GLY A 32 23.26 -14.94 -1.48
N SER A 33 22.47 -16.01 -1.45
CA SER A 33 21.29 -16.24 -2.29
C SER A 33 20.21 -17.00 -1.53
N GLU A 34 20.22 -16.88 -0.20
CA GLU A 34 19.32 -17.59 0.68
C GLU A 34 17.87 -17.19 0.40
N ARG A 35 16.98 -18.17 0.40
CA ARG A 35 15.56 -17.93 0.09
C ARG A 35 14.67 -18.98 0.71
N ILE A 36 13.53 -18.54 1.23
CA ILE A 36 12.39 -19.41 1.50
C ILE A 36 11.35 -19.12 0.41
N SER A 37 10.81 -20.18 -0.20
CA SER A 37 9.73 -20.08 -1.19
C SER A 37 8.55 -20.90 -0.72
N VAL A 38 7.38 -20.28 -0.66
CA VAL A 38 6.11 -20.96 -0.41
C VAL A 38 5.27 -20.81 -1.67
N HIS A 39 4.78 -21.93 -2.18
CA HIS A 39 3.91 -21.97 -3.34
C HIS A 39 2.68 -22.81 -3.01
N ALA A 40 1.51 -22.22 -3.15
CA ALA A 40 0.23 -22.92 -3.10
C ALA A 40 -0.33 -22.98 -4.53
N GLU A 41 -0.79 -24.17 -4.94
CA GLU A 41 -1.31 -24.41 -6.29
C GLU A 41 -2.63 -23.67 -6.56
N ARG A 42 -3.46 -23.50 -5.52
CA ARG A 42 -4.82 -22.97 -5.67
C ARG A 42 -5.14 -21.89 -4.64
N ASP A 43 -5.33 -22.30 -3.40
CA ASP A 43 -5.69 -21.42 -2.28
C ASP A 43 -4.60 -21.52 -1.20
N MET A 44 -4.31 -20.40 -0.54
CA MET A 44 -3.47 -20.36 0.66
C MET A 44 -4.22 -19.63 1.76
N ASP A 45 -4.56 -20.35 2.83
CA ASP A 45 -5.13 -19.77 4.04
C ASP A 45 -4.03 -19.58 5.10
N ARG A 46 -4.04 -18.43 5.78
CA ARG A 46 -3.15 -18.11 6.90
C ARG A 46 -3.99 -17.64 8.09
N GLU A 47 -3.86 -18.31 9.21
CA GLU A 47 -4.53 -17.97 10.47
C GLU A 47 -3.49 -17.78 11.58
N VAL A 48 -3.65 -16.70 12.36
CA VAL A 48 -2.76 -16.36 13.47
C VAL A 48 -3.63 -15.94 14.65
N GLU A 49 -3.62 -16.75 15.73
CA GLU A 49 -4.48 -16.59 16.91
C GLU A 49 -4.10 -15.41 17.83
N ARG A 50 -2.89 -14.86 17.65
CA ARG A 50 -2.37 -13.80 18.53
C ARG A 50 -1.74 -12.67 17.74
N ASP A 51 -0.43 -12.72 17.49
CA ASP A 51 0.32 -11.60 16.87
C ASP A 51 0.98 -12.06 15.57
N ASP A 52 0.82 -11.28 14.49
CA ASP A 52 1.59 -11.43 13.24
C ASP A 52 2.53 -10.22 13.07
N SER A 53 3.84 -10.47 12.98
CA SER A 53 4.87 -9.44 12.90
C SER A 53 5.76 -9.66 11.69
N LEU A 54 5.89 -8.64 10.84
CA LEU A 54 6.72 -8.67 9.64
C LEU A 54 7.79 -7.58 9.68
N THR A 55 9.05 -7.97 9.59
CA THR A 55 10.18 -7.05 9.35
C THR A 55 10.87 -7.44 8.06
N VAL A 56 11.01 -6.48 7.14
CA VAL A 56 11.68 -6.66 5.86
C VAL A 56 12.86 -5.69 5.80
N GLY A 57 14.09 -6.22 5.74
CA GLY A 57 15.30 -5.39 5.66
C GLY A 57 15.58 -4.80 4.28
N GLY A 58 14.91 -5.32 3.24
CA GLY A 58 14.97 -4.84 1.87
C GLY A 58 13.59 -4.36 1.38
N ASN A 59 13.18 -4.84 0.21
CA ASN A 59 11.93 -4.42 -0.43
C ASN A 59 10.79 -5.43 -0.20
N ARG A 60 9.57 -4.93 -0.04
CA ARG A 60 8.33 -5.73 -0.11
C ARG A 60 7.57 -5.35 -1.38
N ILE A 61 7.23 -6.34 -2.20
CA ILE A 61 6.41 -6.18 -3.40
C ILE A 61 5.17 -7.04 -3.22
N LEU A 62 4.00 -6.47 -3.49
CA LEU A 62 2.71 -7.15 -3.38
C LEU A 62 1.93 -6.93 -4.69
N GLU A 63 1.57 -8.01 -5.37
CA GLU A 63 0.81 -7.99 -6.61
C GLU A 63 -0.45 -8.84 -6.44
N ILE A 64 -1.63 -8.25 -6.69
CA ILE A 64 -2.92 -8.93 -6.66
C ILE A 64 -3.61 -8.67 -8.00
N SER A 65 -3.82 -9.74 -8.78
CA SER A 65 -4.51 -9.63 -10.08
C SER A 65 -6.05 -9.55 -9.93
N GLY A 66 -6.58 -9.97 -8.78
CA GLY A 66 -8.00 -9.90 -8.44
C GLY A 66 -8.32 -8.73 -7.51
N THR A 67 -9.32 -8.92 -6.65
CA THR A 67 -9.72 -7.91 -5.66
C THR A 67 -8.87 -8.02 -4.39
N HIS A 68 -8.33 -6.89 -3.94
CA HIS A 68 -7.80 -6.75 -2.59
C HIS A 68 -8.86 -6.09 -1.70
N THR A 69 -9.29 -6.78 -0.66
CA THR A 69 -10.16 -6.24 0.38
C THR A 69 -9.41 -6.34 1.70
N GLU A 70 -9.24 -5.20 2.36
CA GLU A 70 -8.65 -5.14 3.70
C GLU A 70 -9.67 -4.53 4.65
N THR A 71 -10.02 -5.29 5.70
CA THR A 71 -10.92 -4.82 6.76
C THR A 71 -10.10 -4.66 8.03
N ILE A 72 -9.92 -3.42 8.47
CA ILE A 72 -9.22 -3.07 9.70
C ILE A 72 -10.27 -2.51 10.66
N THR A 73 -10.53 -3.22 11.77
CA THR A 73 -11.58 -2.85 12.74
C THR A 73 -11.18 -1.64 13.59
N HIS A 74 -9.89 -1.39 13.74
CA HIS A 74 -9.32 -0.26 14.47
C HIS A 74 -8.51 0.62 13.48
N ASP A 75 -7.45 1.29 13.94
CA ASP A 75 -6.72 2.27 13.13
C ASP A 75 -5.77 1.66 12.09
N SER A 76 -5.56 2.39 10.99
CA SER A 76 -4.50 2.14 10.00
C SER A 76 -3.63 3.37 9.83
N SER A 77 -2.32 3.18 9.74
CA SER A 77 -1.37 4.26 9.53
C SER A 77 -0.26 3.85 8.56
N ILE A 78 0.10 4.75 7.66
CA ILE A 78 1.25 4.60 6.77
C ILE A 78 2.17 5.78 7.01
N THR A 79 3.40 5.49 7.44
CA THR A 79 4.46 6.49 7.62
C THR A 79 5.56 6.27 6.60
N ILE A 80 5.75 7.24 5.72
CA ILE A 80 6.87 7.30 4.79
C ILE A 80 7.89 8.26 5.38
N LYS A 81 8.95 7.72 5.99
CA LYS A 81 10.00 8.54 6.65
C LYS A 81 10.79 9.37 5.63
N GLU A 82 10.98 8.81 4.44
CA GLU A 82 11.70 9.41 3.32
C GLU A 82 11.02 8.97 2.02
N GLY A 83 10.92 9.86 1.03
CA GLY A 83 10.31 9.56 -0.28
C GLY A 83 8.84 9.98 -0.39
N GLU A 84 8.12 9.37 -1.33
CA GLU A 84 6.74 9.73 -1.72
C GLU A 84 5.72 8.70 -1.21
N PHE A 85 4.55 9.18 -0.80
CA PHE A 85 3.35 8.36 -0.63
C PHE A 85 2.44 8.51 -1.84
N LYS A 86 2.33 7.45 -2.64
CA LYS A 86 1.61 7.47 -3.92
C LYS A 86 0.41 6.52 -3.88
N LEU A 87 -0.80 7.07 -3.96
CA LEU A 87 -2.04 6.31 -4.04
C LEU A 87 -2.65 6.46 -5.44
N GLU A 88 -2.60 5.39 -6.24
CA GLU A 88 -3.11 5.36 -7.61
C GLU A 88 -4.20 4.30 -7.74
N THR A 89 -5.34 4.68 -8.31
CA THR A 89 -6.42 3.75 -8.68
C THR A 89 -6.69 3.86 -10.18
N SER A 90 -6.98 2.73 -10.82
CA SER A 90 -7.52 2.74 -12.19
C SER A 90 -8.99 3.22 -12.23
N GLY A 91 -9.69 3.39 -11.08
CA GLY A 91 -11.01 4.04 -10.97
C GLY A 91 -11.48 4.49 -9.55
N ASN A 92 -12.12 5.67 -9.47
CA ASN A 92 -13.09 6.18 -8.43
C ASN A 92 -12.67 6.97 -7.14
N ALA A 93 -11.49 7.64 -7.07
CA ALA A 93 -11.08 8.77 -6.15
C ALA A 93 -10.04 8.53 -5.01
N ILE A 94 -9.33 9.62 -4.62
CA ILE A 94 -7.90 9.71 -4.21
C ILE A 94 -7.70 10.60 -2.95
N THR A 95 -6.72 10.29 -2.09
CA THR A 95 -6.28 11.09 -0.91
C THR A 95 -4.78 11.45 -0.98
N LEU A 96 -4.40 12.65 -0.50
CA LEU A 96 -3.12 13.34 -0.79
C LEU A 96 -2.47 13.98 0.47
N THR A 97 -1.17 13.77 0.68
CA THR A 97 -0.37 14.39 1.76
C THR A 97 1.04 14.74 1.28
N ALA A 98 1.65 15.81 1.80
CA ALA A 98 2.94 16.34 1.33
C ALA A 98 3.68 17.15 2.41
N SER A 99 5.02 17.12 2.37
CA SER A 99 5.92 17.79 3.34
C SER A 99 6.07 19.29 3.12
N THR A 100 5.75 19.77 1.93
CA THR A 100 5.94 21.16 1.55
C THR A 100 4.64 21.87 1.24
N SER A 101 3.65 21.16 0.72
CA SER A 101 2.36 21.73 0.46
C SER A 101 1.35 20.66 0.11
N ILE A 102 0.20 20.69 0.77
CA ILE A 102 -0.96 19.95 0.31
C ILE A 102 -1.75 20.90 -0.58
N VAL A 103 -1.63 20.73 -1.89
CA VAL A 103 -2.32 21.55 -2.87
C VAL A 103 -3.50 20.77 -3.43
N LEU A 104 -4.71 21.14 -2.99
CA LEU A 104 -5.99 20.66 -3.51
C LEU A 104 -6.50 21.70 -4.55
N THR A 105 -5.93 21.74 -5.77
CA THR A 105 -6.27 22.77 -6.80
C THR A 105 -7.38 22.34 -7.76
N VAL A 106 -8.30 23.26 -8.11
CA VAL A 106 -9.41 23.06 -9.06
C VAL A 106 -9.62 24.32 -9.95
N GLY A 107 -8.92 24.47 -11.09
CA GLY A 107 -9.09 25.60 -12.05
C GLY A 107 -8.37 26.90 -11.65
N SER A 108 -8.95 28.08 -11.90
CA SER A 108 -8.48 29.36 -11.29
C SER A 108 -8.74 29.39 -9.77
N SER A 109 -9.40 28.35 -9.24
CA SER A 109 -9.59 28.09 -7.83
C SER A 109 -8.61 27.05 -7.31
N SER A 110 -8.15 27.25 -6.09
CA SER A 110 -7.24 26.33 -5.43
C SER A 110 -7.58 26.24 -3.96
N LEU A 111 -7.22 25.13 -3.32
CA LEU A 111 -6.97 25.05 -1.88
C LEU A 111 -5.50 24.66 -1.76
N THR A 112 -4.65 25.66 -1.95
CA THR A 112 -3.23 25.51 -1.68
C THR A 112 -3.02 25.64 -0.19
N MET A 113 -2.45 24.63 0.44
CA MET A 113 -1.96 24.69 1.82
C MET A 113 -0.44 24.53 1.78
N CYS A 114 0.27 25.65 1.82
CA CYS A 114 1.73 25.65 1.84
C CYS A 114 2.27 25.39 3.25
N ASN A 115 3.52 24.92 3.33
CA ASN A 115 4.24 24.73 4.58
C ASN A 115 4.59 26.04 5.31
N ASP A 116 4.40 27.20 4.67
CA ASP A 116 4.62 28.53 5.22
C ASP A 116 3.34 29.19 5.77
N GLY A 117 2.21 28.48 5.77
CA GLY A 117 0.95 28.93 6.36
C GLY A 117 0.04 29.71 5.41
N VAL A 118 0.47 29.93 4.16
CA VAL A 118 -0.41 30.52 3.15
C VAL A 118 -1.43 29.47 2.71
N ILE A 119 -2.68 29.68 3.11
CA ILE A 119 -3.82 28.96 2.56
C ILE A 119 -4.46 29.84 1.49
N THR A 120 -4.27 29.48 0.23
CA THR A 120 -4.84 30.24 -0.89
C THR A 120 -6.09 29.56 -1.40
N LEU A 121 -7.22 30.25 -1.21
CA LEU A 121 -8.47 30.02 -1.94
C LEU A 121 -8.63 31.10 -3.01
N SER A 122 -8.27 30.78 -4.24
CA SER A 122 -8.33 31.73 -5.37
C SER A 122 -9.59 31.55 -6.23
N GLY A 123 -9.96 32.54 -7.05
CA GLY A 123 -11.04 32.45 -8.07
C GLY A 123 -11.55 33.83 -8.56
N SER A 124 -12.18 33.91 -9.75
CA SER A 124 -12.80 35.15 -10.26
C SER A 124 -14.08 35.56 -9.52
N THR A 125 -14.79 34.56 -8.96
CA THR A 125 -15.89 34.70 -8.01
C THR A 125 -15.77 33.59 -6.96
N LEU A 126 -15.77 33.92 -5.66
CA LEU A 126 -15.76 32.94 -4.56
C LEU A 126 -17.09 32.99 -3.81
N ASN A 127 -17.93 31.97 -4.01
CA ASN A 127 -19.23 31.86 -3.34
C ASN A 127 -19.09 31.09 -2.03
N LEU A 128 -19.18 31.80 -0.92
CA LEU A 128 -19.30 31.23 0.42
C LEU A 128 -20.76 31.40 0.83
N ILE A 129 -21.61 30.42 0.49
CA ILE A 129 -23.05 30.52 0.72
C ILE A 129 -23.39 29.74 1.98
N GLY A 130 -23.56 30.47 3.08
CA GLY A 130 -24.09 29.92 4.32
C GLY A 130 -25.60 30.10 4.37
N THR A 131 -26.32 29.09 4.87
CA THR A 131 -27.76 29.18 5.13
C THR A 131 -28.12 30.07 6.33
N SER A 132 -27.15 30.80 6.93
CA SER A 132 -27.35 31.67 8.11
C SER A 132 -26.32 32.81 8.22
N LYS A 133 -25.03 32.52 8.42
CA LYS A 133 -23.95 33.54 8.44
C LYS A 133 -22.68 33.00 7.78
N VAL A 134 -21.93 33.86 7.12
CA VAL A 134 -20.60 33.62 6.55
C VAL A 134 -19.71 34.73 7.12
N HIS A 135 -18.63 34.39 7.83
CA HIS A 135 -17.70 35.38 8.38
C HIS A 135 -16.35 35.25 7.67
N ILE A 136 -15.79 36.38 7.26
CA ILE A 136 -14.43 36.49 6.75
C ILE A 136 -13.82 37.61 7.58
N ASN A 137 -12.81 37.31 8.39
CA ASN A 137 -12.20 38.26 9.31
C ASN A 137 -10.81 38.63 8.81
N GLU A 138 -10.36 39.81 9.20
CA GLU A 138 -8.98 40.25 9.03
C GLU A 138 -8.27 40.30 10.39
N ASN A 139 -6.94 40.27 10.38
CA ASN A 139 -6.17 40.51 11.59
C ASN A 139 -6.17 42.02 11.89
N SER A 140 -6.44 42.36 13.16
CA SER A 140 -6.36 43.75 13.67
C SER A 140 -4.92 44.21 13.80
#